data_AF-A0A3S9SK04-F1
#
_entry.id   AF-A0A3S9SK04-F1
#
_cell.length_a   1.000
_cell.length_b   1.000
_cell.length_c   1.000
_cell.angle_alpha   90.00
_cell.angle_beta   90.00
_cell.angle_gamma   90.00
#
_symmetry.space_group_name_H-M   'P 1'
#
loop_
_entity.id
_entity.type
_entity.pdbx_description
1 polymer ?
#
loop_
_entity_poly.entity_id
_entity_poly.type
_entity_poly.pdbx_seq_one_letter_code
_entity_poly.pdbx_strand_id
1 'polypeptide(L)'
;MSEMKQGFYVVGLFDRVFQKRRRRDDGTETVSDHVGLLVRNENSGTQVLSVRTKNPALYEQYKRDQVVRIKVQVGAYKDYVFYQDETC
;
A
#
# COMPACT_ATOMS: atom_id res chain seq x y z
N MET A 1 8.51 8.17 -19.85
CA MET A 1 8.49 7.52 -18.51
C MET A 1 9.50 8.24 -17.64
N SER A 2 9.13 8.72 -16.45
CA SER A 2 10.10 9.34 -15.52
C SER A 2 11.14 8.31 -15.09
N GLU A 3 12.42 8.65 -15.24
CA GLU A 3 13.56 7.83 -14.81
C GLU A 3 13.38 7.37 -13.37
N MET A 4 13.59 6.07 -13.13
CA MET A 4 13.50 5.50 -11.80
C MET A 4 14.74 5.91 -11.01
N LYS A 5 14.54 6.74 -9.99
CA LYS A 5 15.55 6.94 -8.94
C LYS A 5 15.80 5.57 -8.26
N GLN A 6 17.02 5.33 -7.80
CA GLN A 6 17.34 4.08 -7.08
C GLN A 6 16.39 3.86 -5.89
N GLY A 7 15.88 2.64 -5.72
CA GLY A 7 15.00 2.26 -4.61
C GLY A 7 14.06 1.10 -4.93
N PHE A 8 13.16 0.79 -3.99
CA PHE A 8 12.12 -0.22 -4.17
C PHE A 8 10.83 0.40 -4.67
N TYR A 9 10.16 -0.33 -5.57
CA TYR A 9 8.90 0.09 -6.16
C TYR A 9 7.91 -1.06 -6.17
N VAL A 10 6.66 -0.76 -5.85
CA VAL A 10 5.53 -1.66 -6.10
C VAL A 10 4.77 -1.11 -7.31
N VAL A 11 4.61 -1.97 -8.32
CA VAL A 11 3.84 -1.66 -9.53
C VAL A 11 2.64 -2.59 -9.55
N GLY A 12 1.45 -2.04 -9.67
CA GLY A 12 0.21 -2.82 -9.63
C GLY A 12 -0.99 -2.00 -10.09
N LEU A 13 -2.14 -2.67 -10.16
CA LEU A 13 -3.42 -2.03 -10.47
C LEU A 13 -3.98 -1.38 -9.20
N PHE A 14 -4.33 -0.11 -9.25
CA PHE A 14 -4.94 0.59 -8.11
C PHE A 14 -6.34 0.03 -7.80
N ASP A 15 -6.63 -0.18 -6.51
CA ASP A 15 -7.99 -0.51 -6.02
C ASP A 15 -8.67 0.73 -5.42
N ARG A 16 -8.14 1.20 -4.29
CA ARG A 16 -8.66 2.33 -3.50
C ARG A 16 -7.67 2.76 -2.43
N VAL A 17 -7.92 3.93 -1.82
CA VAL A 17 -7.38 4.29 -0.51
C VAL A 17 -8.33 3.79 0.58
N PHE A 18 -7.80 3.24 1.68
CA PHE A 18 -8.60 2.72 2.78
C PHE A 18 -7.86 2.76 4.13
N GLN A 19 -8.61 2.65 5.22
CA GLN A 19 -8.05 2.62 6.57
C GLN A 19 -7.96 1.21 7.14
N LYS A 20 -6.83 0.89 7.76
CA LYS A 20 -6.66 -0.29 8.62
C LYS A 20 -6.67 0.16 10.07
N ARG A 21 -7.58 -0.44 10.84
CA ARG A 21 -7.70 -0.27 12.28
C ARG A 21 -7.07 -1.46 12.98
N ARG A 22 -6.21 -1.19 13.97
CA ARG A 22 -5.60 -2.22 14.82
C ARG A 22 -5.84 -1.85 16.27
N ARG A 23 -6.59 -2.70 16.97
CA ARG A 23 -6.73 -2.62 18.41
C ARG A 23 -5.48 -3.17 19.09
N ARG A 24 -5.02 -2.48 20.13
CA ARG A 24 -3.90 -2.89 20.98
C ARG A 24 -4.42 -3.53 22.26
N ASP A 25 -3.54 -4.25 22.95
CA ASP A 25 -3.85 -4.98 24.18
C ASP A 25 -4.23 -4.04 25.33
N ASP A 26 -3.74 -2.80 25.30
CA ASP A 26 -4.09 -1.71 26.23
C ASP A 26 -5.47 -1.08 25.97
N GLY A 27 -6.23 -1.61 25.00
CA GLY A 27 -7.54 -1.13 24.61
C GLY A 27 -7.53 0.07 23.65
N THR A 28 -6.37 0.66 23.36
CA THR A 28 -6.25 1.76 22.39
C THR A 28 -6.36 1.26 20.94
N GLU A 29 -6.77 2.14 20.03
CA GLU A 29 -6.89 1.83 18.61
C GLU A 29 -5.88 2.65 17.80
N THR A 30 -5.14 1.99 16.91
CA THR A 30 -4.30 2.67 15.92
C THR A 30 -4.99 2.59 14.56
N VAL A 31 -5.22 3.75 13.94
CA VAL A 31 -5.73 3.87 12.56
C VAL A 31 -4.58 4.24 11.64
N SER A 32 -4.51 3.61 10.47
CA SER A 32 -3.51 3.91 9.44
C SER A 32 -4.14 3.90 8.07
N ASP A 33 -3.75 4.86 7.22
CA ASP A 33 -4.18 4.91 5.83
C ASP A 33 -3.28 4.02 4.96
N HIS A 34 -3.91 3.38 3.97
CA HIS A 34 -3.27 2.45 3.03
C HIS A 34 -3.76 2.69 1.62
N VAL A 35 -2.85 2.51 0.67
CA VAL A 35 -3.14 2.40 -0.75
C VAL A 35 -3.28 0.91 -1.09
N GLY A 36 -4.44 0.54 -1.63
CA GLY A 36 -4.74 -0.82 -2.08
C GLY A 36 -4.32 -1.04 -3.52
N LEU A 37 -3.57 -2.12 -3.75
CA LEU A 37 -3.19 -2.60 -5.07
C LEU A 37 -3.79 -3.98 -5.29
N LEU A 38 -4.42 -4.20 -6.45
CA LEU A 38 -4.99 -5.47 -6.83
C LEU A 38 -3.87 -6.45 -7.22
N VAL A 39 -3.92 -7.63 -6.63
CA VAL A 39 -3.13 -8.80 -7.01
C VAL A 39 -4.12 -9.85 -7.49
N ARG A 40 -4.06 -10.21 -8.76
CA ARG A 40 -4.91 -11.24 -9.35
C ARG A 40 -4.09 -12.52 -9.51
N ASN A 41 -4.58 -13.59 -8.91
CA ASN A 41 -4.01 -14.92 -9.04
C ASN A 41 -5.07 -15.83 -9.68
N GLU A 42 -4.67 -16.63 -10.67
CA GLU A 42 -5.54 -17.57 -11.38
C GLU A 42 -6.21 -18.57 -10.43
N ASN A 43 -5.50 -19.00 -9.38
CA ASN A 43 -5.96 -20.03 -8.46
C ASN A 43 -6.57 -19.47 -7.17
N SER A 44 -6.13 -18.30 -6.72
CA SER A 44 -6.49 -17.74 -5.40
C SER A 44 -7.47 -16.56 -5.47
N GLY A 45 -7.89 -16.17 -6.67
CA GLY A 45 -8.77 -15.02 -6.90
C GLY A 45 -8.05 -13.67 -6.81
N THR A 46 -8.82 -12.62 -6.51
CA THR A 46 -8.30 -11.25 -6.40
C THR A 46 -8.04 -10.90 -4.93
N GLN A 47 -6.83 -10.46 -4.63
CA GLN A 47 -6.39 -9.98 -3.32
C GLN A 47 -6.01 -8.50 -3.38
N VAL A 48 -5.99 -7.83 -2.22
CA VAL A 48 -5.54 -6.44 -2.09
C VAL A 48 -4.25 -6.41 -1.29
N LEU A 49 -3.15 -6.04 -1.95
CA LEU A 49 -1.89 -5.70 -1.29
C LEU A 49 -1.99 -4.26 -0.78
N SER A 50 -1.56 -4.04 0.46
CA SER A 50 -1.64 -2.73 1.11
C SER A 50 -0.26 -2.09 1.25
N VAL A 51 -0.12 -0.86 0.75
CA VAL A 51 1.03 0.01 1.02
C VAL A 51 0.58 1.09 1.99
N ARG A 52 1.23 1.22 3.14
CA ARG A 52 0.90 2.28 4.11
C ARG A 52 1.23 3.65 3.53
N THR A 53 0.40 4.65 3.80
CA THR A 53 0.66 6.05 3.43
C THR A 53 0.35 7.00 4.60
N LYS A 54 1.09 8.11 4.69
CA LYS A 54 0.73 9.27 5.53
C LYS A 54 0.01 10.36 4.72
N ASN A 55 -0.04 10.24 3.40
CA ASN A 55 -0.57 11.24 2.47
C ASN A 55 -1.61 10.62 1.51
N PRO A 56 -2.77 10.15 2.02
CA PRO A 56 -3.80 9.48 1.22
C PRO A 56 -4.30 10.30 0.02
N ALA A 57 -4.35 11.64 0.16
CA ALA A 57 -4.80 12.57 -0.88
C ALA A 57 -3.99 12.46 -2.19
N LEU A 58 -2.73 12.04 -2.14
CA LEU A 58 -1.90 11.84 -3.33
C LEU A 58 -2.43 10.74 -4.27
N TYR A 59 -3.29 9.86 -3.76
CA TYR A 59 -3.76 8.69 -4.47
C TYR A 59 -5.23 8.79 -4.92
N GLU A 60 -5.96 9.82 -4.47
CA GLU A 60 -7.37 10.06 -4.83
C GLU A 60 -7.56 10.35 -6.33
N GLN A 61 -6.51 10.82 -6.99
CA GLN A 61 -6.48 11.07 -8.44
C GLN A 61 -6.50 9.78 -9.29
N TYR A 62 -6.14 8.63 -8.71
CA TYR A 62 -6.07 7.37 -9.45
C TYR A 62 -7.43 6.70 -9.54
N LYS A 63 -7.72 6.15 -10.72
CA LYS A 63 -8.92 5.36 -10.95
C LYS A 63 -8.64 3.89 -10.64
N ARG A 64 -9.67 3.16 -10.20
CA ARG A 64 -9.59 1.70 -10.07
C ARG A 64 -9.11 1.07 -11.37
N ASP A 65 -8.32 0.01 -11.27
CA ASP A 65 -7.69 -0.71 -12.39
C ASP A 65 -6.64 0.12 -13.18
N GLN A 66 -6.29 1.32 -12.73
CA GLN A 66 -5.17 2.06 -13.29
C GLN A 66 -3.84 1.47 -12.82
N VAL A 67 -2.90 1.23 -13.75
CA VAL A 67 -1.54 0.85 -13.39
C VAL A 67 -0.87 2.04 -12.68
N VAL A 68 -0.47 1.83 -11.43
CA VAL A 68 0.25 2.82 -10.62
C VAL A 68 1.61 2.26 -10.21
N ARG A 69 2.57 3.18 -10.06
CA ARG A 69 3.91 2.90 -9.57
C ARG A 69 4.13 3.67 -8.28
N ILE A 70 4.29 2.96 -7.17
CA ILE A 70 4.51 3.54 -5.86
C ILE A 70 5.94 3.23 -5.44
N LYS A 71 6.73 4.28 -5.16
CA LYS A 71 8.04 4.11 -4.53
C LYS A 71 7.83 3.85 -3.05
N VAL A 72 8.47 2.81 -2.54
CA VAL A 72 8.24 2.32 -1.18
C VAL A 72 9.53 2.19 -0.39
N GLN A 73 9.42 2.38 0.91
CA GLN A 73 10.33 1.83 1.89
C GLN A 73 9.85 0.42 2.25
N VAL A 74 10.78 -0.54 2.27
CA VAL A 74 10.52 -1.92 2.68
C VAL A 74 10.98 -2.09 4.11
N GLY A 75 10.06 -2.44 5.00
CA GLY A 75 10.36 -2.75 6.38
C GLY A 75 10.06 -4.21 6.68
N ALA A 76 10.75 -4.76 7.68
CA ALA A 76 10.47 -6.07 8.23
C ALA A 76 10.30 -5.94 9.75
N TYR A 77 9.28 -6.58 10.29
CA TYR A 77 9.08 -6.68 11.74
C TYR A 77 8.49 -8.04 12.09
N LYS A 78 9.20 -8.79 12.94
CA LYS A 78 8.95 -10.22 13.16
C LYS A 78 8.94 -10.95 11.80
N ASP A 79 7.93 -11.76 11.52
CA ASP A 79 7.79 -12.55 10.28
C ASP A 79 7.01 -11.82 9.17
N TYR A 80 6.82 -10.51 9.30
CA TYR A 80 6.06 -9.71 8.33
C TYR A 80 6.96 -8.72 7.60
N VAL A 81 6.88 -8.75 6.27
CA VAL A 81 7.35 -7.67 5.39
C VAL A 81 6.21 -6.70 5.17
N PHE A 82 6.48 -5.41 5.30
CA PHE A 82 5.52 -4.35 5.05
C PHE A 82 6.11 -3.27 4.15
N TYR A 83 5.22 -2.64 3.40
CA TYR A 83 5.55 -1.57 2.45
C TYR A 83 4.94 -0.27 2.94
N GLN A 84 5.73 0.80 2.96
CA GLN A 84 5.26 2.16 3.25
C GLN A 84 5.67 3.04 2.08
N ASP A 85 4.83 3.98 1.65
CA ASP A 85 5.27 4.94 0.65
C ASP A 85 6.43 5.80 1.18
N GLU A 86 7.24 6.37 0.28
CA GLU A 86 8.41 7.16 0.68
C GLU A 86 8.07 8.43 1.49
N THR A 87 6.79 8.82 1.53
CA THR A 87 6.33 9.98 2.27
C THR A 87 5.96 9.66 3.73
N CYS A 88 6.07 8.39 4.13
CA CYS A 88 5.86 7.93 5.50
C CYS A 88 7.06 8.22 6.42
#